data_AF-A0A4R3JTM8-F1
#
_entry.id   AF-A0A4R3JTM8-F1
#
_cell.length_a   1.000
_cell.length_b   1.000
_cell.length_c   1.000
_cell.angle_alpha   90.00
_cell.angle_beta   90.00
_cell.angle_gamma   90.00
#
_symmetry.space_group_name_H-M   'P 1'
#
loop_
_entity.id
_entity.type
_entity.pdbx_description
1 polymer ?
#
loop_
_entity_poly.entity_id
_entity_poly.type
_entity_poly.pdbx_seq_one_letter_code
_entity_poly.pdbx_strand_id
1 'polypeptide(L)'
;MAKANVKTVEKAVEKVVNLPAGEKIERDGGEVTALDAASIRLVMQGWEIRKKIDELDAQLKSINAQLIEAHGAGASLVVHGVCRASIAEREAVKITNAERLKAVLGFRFTDLVKTEIAYKPEAKLIEMAADGDEPMAPSIRECLTVGKSASVTWRAEK
;
A
#
# COMPACT_ATOMS: atom_id res chain seq x y z
N MET A 1 12.76 41.15 48.12
CA MET A 1 12.19 39.79 48.06
C MET A 1 11.15 39.76 46.95
N ALA A 2 11.22 38.72 46.12
CA ALA A 2 10.48 38.56 44.89
C ALA A 2 9.08 37.94 45.10
N LYS A 3 8.15 38.28 44.20
CA LYS A 3 7.24 37.41 43.40
C LYS A 3 6.02 38.24 42.99
N ALA A 4 5.96 38.75 41.76
CA ALA A 4 5.72 38.08 40.48
C ALA A 4 4.21 37.85 40.23
N ASN A 5 3.82 38.35 39.06
CA ASN A 5 2.48 38.59 38.57
C ASN A 5 2.07 37.48 37.57
N VAL A 6 0.75 37.35 37.35
CA VAL A 6 0.06 36.74 36.19
C VAL A 6 0.15 35.21 35.98
N LYS A 7 -1.00 34.53 36.02
CA LYS A 7 -1.72 33.98 34.84
C LYS A 7 -2.82 33.00 35.27
N THR A 8 -4.04 33.51 35.27
CA THR A 8 -5.26 32.72 35.13
C THR A 8 -5.18 32.01 33.77
N VAL A 9 -4.97 30.70 33.79
CA VAL A 9 -5.06 29.87 32.59
C VAL A 9 -6.52 29.45 32.46
N GLU A 10 -7.19 30.05 31.48
CA GLU A 10 -8.48 29.62 30.97
C GLU A 10 -8.38 28.15 30.56
N LYS A 11 -9.05 27.29 31.33
CA LYS A 11 -9.25 25.89 30.97
C LYS A 11 -10.30 25.87 29.87
N ALA A 12 -9.85 25.81 28.62
CA ALA A 12 -10.70 25.50 27.48
C ALA A 12 -11.43 24.18 27.79
N VAL A 13 -12.76 24.25 27.81
CA VAL A 13 -13.63 23.10 28.03
C VAL A 13 -13.50 22.19 26.81
N GLU A 14 -12.66 21.16 26.92
CA GLU A 14 -12.68 20.05 25.98
C GLU A 14 -14.09 19.45 26.00
N LYS A 15 -14.78 19.53 24.88
CA LYS A 15 -15.93 18.67 24.60
C LYS A 15 -15.48 17.24 24.87
N VAL A 16 -16.14 16.57 25.81
CA VAL A 16 -16.02 15.11 25.99
C VAL A 16 -16.56 14.48 24.71
N VAL A 17 -15.68 14.31 23.73
CA VAL A 17 -15.95 13.50 22.54
C VAL A 17 -15.90 12.07 23.03
N ASN A 18 -17.06 11.43 23.15
CA ASN A 18 -17.19 10.03 23.51
C ASN A 18 -16.63 9.18 22.35
N LEU A 19 -15.31 9.03 22.29
CA LEU A 19 -14.63 8.22 21.29
C LEU A 19 -14.87 6.73 21.60
N PRO A 20 -14.99 5.87 20.56
CA PRO A 20 -15.03 4.44 20.78
C PRO A 20 -13.72 3.98 21.43
N ALA A 21 -13.77 2.86 22.15
CA ALA A 21 -12.55 2.19 22.62
C ALA A 21 -11.71 1.74 21.42
N GLY A 22 -10.39 1.83 21.55
CA GLY A 22 -9.45 1.34 20.56
C GLY A 22 -8.31 0.61 21.26
N GLU A 23 -7.80 -0.42 20.63
CA GLU A 23 -6.74 -1.28 21.18
C GLU A 23 -5.58 -1.38 20.18
N LYS A 24 -4.36 -1.33 20.71
CA LYS A 24 -3.14 -1.71 20.03
C LYS A 24 -2.81 -3.13 20.45
N ILE A 25 -2.74 -4.03 19.47
CA ILE A 25 -2.32 -5.42 19.66
C ILE A 25 -0.90 -5.56 19.10
N GLU A 26 0.08 -5.82 19.97
CA GLU A 26 1.43 -6.14 19.51
C GLU A 26 1.47 -7.54 18.90
N ARG A 27 1.96 -7.65 17.66
CA ARG A 27 2.03 -8.94 16.96
C ARG A 27 3.00 -9.91 17.64
N ASP A 28 4.08 -9.38 18.22
CA ASP A 28 5.11 -10.15 18.87
C ASP A 28 4.86 -10.10 20.39
N GLY A 29 4.06 -11.04 20.89
CA GLY A 29 3.76 -11.18 22.33
C GLY A 29 2.28 -11.04 22.68
N GLY A 30 1.44 -10.54 21.78
CA GLY A 30 -0.01 -10.48 21.96
C GLY A 30 -0.46 -9.49 23.05
N GLU A 31 0.42 -8.59 23.48
CA GLU A 31 0.09 -7.57 24.45
C GLU A 31 -0.96 -6.63 23.87
N VAL A 32 -2.06 -6.45 24.60
CA VAL A 32 -3.15 -5.54 24.24
C VAL A 32 -3.08 -4.31 25.14
N THR A 33 -2.89 -3.15 24.51
CA THR A 33 -2.84 -1.86 25.21
C THR A 33 -3.92 -0.94 24.67
N ALA A 34 -4.56 -0.17 25.53
CA ALA A 34 -5.56 0.81 25.11
C ALA A 34 -4.90 1.92 24.27
N LEU A 35 -5.52 2.29 23.15
CA LEU A 35 -5.10 3.42 22.34
C LEU A 35 -5.44 4.74 23.03
N ASP A 36 -4.57 5.73 22.88
CA ASP A 36 -4.86 7.10 23.27
C ASP A 36 -5.87 7.76 22.30
N ALA A 37 -6.51 8.83 22.77
CA ALA A 37 -7.55 9.53 22.02
C ALA A 37 -7.08 10.11 20.69
N ALA A 38 -5.80 10.50 20.56
CA ALA A 38 -5.29 11.03 19.29
C ALA A 38 -5.11 9.90 18.26
N SER A 39 -4.57 8.76 18.69
CA SER A 39 -4.44 7.57 17.84
C SER A 39 -5.81 7.05 17.36
N ILE A 40 -6.81 6.98 18.24
CA ILE A 40 -8.18 6.57 17.87
C ILE A 40 -8.74 7.48 16.77
N ARG A 41 -8.60 8.80 16.91
CA ARG A 41 -9.06 9.77 15.90
C ARG A 41 -8.37 9.57 14.55
N LEU A 42 -7.06 9.32 14.55
CA LEU A 42 -6.31 9.09 13.31
C LEU A 42 -6.75 7.80 12.60
N VAL A 43 -6.94 6.71 13.35
CA VAL A 43 -7.44 5.45 12.80
C VAL A 43 -8.84 5.64 12.20
N MET A 44 -9.75 6.29 12.93
CA MET A 44 -11.10 6.58 12.43
C MET A 44 -11.10 7.48 11.18
N GLN A 45 -10.29 8.55 11.17
CA GLN A 45 -10.18 9.44 10.03
C GLN A 45 -9.61 8.73 8.80
N GLY A 46 -8.56 7.92 8.99
CA GLY A 46 -7.96 7.12 7.92
C GLY A 46 -8.95 6.11 7.33
N TRP A 47 -9.74 5.46 8.19
CA TRP A 47 -10.78 4.53 7.76
C TRP A 47 -11.90 5.20 6.94
N GLU A 48 -12.36 6.37 7.37
CA GLU A 48 -13.38 7.11 6.63
C GLU A 48 -12.88 7.62 5.27
N ILE A 49 -11.63 8.09 5.19
CA ILE A 49 -11.01 8.43 3.90
C ILE A 49 -10.90 7.18 3.03
N ARG A 50 -10.49 6.04 3.59
CA ARG A 50 -10.37 4.79 2.84
C ARG A 50 -11.71 4.37 2.23
N LYS A 51 -12.80 4.41 2.99
CA LYS A 51 -14.14 4.11 2.48
C LYS A 51 -14.55 5.02 1.33
N LYS A 52 -14.27 6.33 1.45
CA LYS A 52 -14.53 7.29 0.36
C LYS A 52 -13.71 6.99 -0.89
N ILE A 53 -12.45 6.58 -0.74
CA ILE A 53 -11.61 6.17 -1.88
C ILE A 53 -12.23 4.94 -2.56
N ASP A 54 -12.58 3.91 -1.80
CA ASP A 54 -13.14 2.69 -2.37
C ASP A 54 -14.49 2.97 -3.07
N GLU A 55 -15.32 3.86 -2.51
CA GLU A 55 -16.57 4.31 -3.13
C GLU A 55 -16.33 5.11 -4.42
N LEU A 56 -15.45 6.12 -4.38
CA LEU A 56 -15.14 6.95 -5.54
C LEU A 56 -14.46 6.14 -6.65
N ASP A 57 -13.61 5.18 -6.32
CA ASP A 57 -13.00 4.26 -7.29
C ASP A 57 -14.06 3.38 -7.98
N ALA A 58 -15.04 2.88 -7.23
CA ALA A 58 -16.16 2.14 -7.80
C ALA A 58 -17.02 3.01 -8.74
N GLN A 59 -17.33 4.25 -8.34
CA GLN A 59 -18.04 5.22 -9.19
C GLN A 59 -17.24 5.55 -10.46
N LEU A 60 -15.94 5.82 -10.32
CA LEU A 60 -15.07 6.12 -11.45
C LEU A 60 -14.96 4.94 -12.42
N LYS A 61 -14.87 3.70 -11.92
CA LYS A 61 -14.91 2.49 -12.75
C LYS A 61 -16.20 2.37 -13.55
N SER A 62 -17.34 2.68 -12.93
CA SER A 62 -18.63 2.70 -13.62
C SER A 62 -18.66 3.74 -14.74
N ILE A 63 -18.19 4.96 -14.47
CA ILE A 63 -18.11 6.03 -15.48
C ILE A 63 -17.17 5.63 -16.62
N ASN A 64 -15.99 5.08 -16.31
CA ASN A 64 -15.05 4.63 -17.32
C ASN A 64 -15.66 3.54 -18.22
N ALA A 65 -16.41 2.59 -17.66
CA ALA A 65 -17.10 1.56 -18.43
C ALA A 65 -18.13 2.17 -19.39
N GLN A 66 -18.93 3.13 -18.93
CA GLN A 66 -19.91 3.84 -19.78
C GLN A 66 -19.21 4.62 -20.91
N LEU A 67 -18.09 5.29 -20.63
CA LEU A 67 -17.32 6.02 -21.65
C LEU A 67 -16.71 5.07 -22.69
N ILE A 68 -16.19 3.92 -22.25
CA ILE A 68 -15.67 2.87 -23.14
C ILE A 68 -16.78 2.33 -24.03
N GLU A 69 -17.95 2.03 -23.47
CA GLU A 69 -19.11 1.52 -24.21
C GLU A 69 -19.61 2.54 -25.25
N ALA A 70 -19.67 3.82 -24.89
CA ALA A 70 -20.18 4.87 -25.77
C ALA A 70 -19.23 5.27 -26.91
N HIS A 71 -17.91 5.22 -26.68
CA HIS A 71 -16.92 5.78 -27.62
C HIS A 71 -15.96 4.76 -28.22
N GLY A 72 -15.90 3.55 -27.68
CA GLY A 72 -14.92 2.53 -28.07
C GLY A 72 -13.49 2.88 -27.68
N ALA A 73 -12.58 1.93 -27.92
CA ALA A 73 -11.15 2.14 -27.70
C ALA A 73 -10.51 2.97 -28.83
N GLY A 74 -9.40 3.65 -28.52
CA GLY A 74 -8.67 4.53 -29.44
C GLY A 74 -9.12 5.99 -29.42
N ALA A 75 -10.15 6.33 -28.66
CA ALA A 75 -10.70 7.69 -28.58
C ALA A 75 -9.99 8.56 -27.52
N SER A 76 -9.96 9.88 -27.75
CA SER A 76 -9.61 10.87 -26.73
C SER A 76 -10.75 11.88 -26.59
N LEU A 77 -11.31 11.95 -25.39
CA LEU A 77 -12.39 12.85 -25.03
C LEU A 77 -11.79 14.07 -24.35
N VAL A 78 -12.08 15.28 -24.86
CA VAL A 78 -11.54 16.53 -24.34
C VAL A 78 -12.68 17.44 -23.92
N VAL A 79 -12.66 17.86 -22.66
CA VAL A 79 -13.49 18.95 -22.16
C VAL A 79 -12.57 20.15 -21.95
N HIS A 80 -12.59 21.08 -22.91
CA HIS A 80 -11.67 22.22 -22.93
C HIS A 80 -11.73 23.03 -21.62
N GLY A 81 -10.57 23.28 -21.03
CA GLY A 81 -10.43 23.99 -19.75
C GLY A 81 -10.66 23.13 -18.50
N VAL A 82 -11.03 21.85 -18.65
CA VAL A 82 -11.35 20.96 -17.53
C VAL A 82 -10.45 19.72 -17.52
N CYS A 83 -10.56 18.82 -18.50
CA CYS A 83 -9.82 17.56 -18.51
C CYS A 83 -9.76 16.89 -19.90
N ARG A 84 -8.94 15.83 -19.99
CA ARG A 84 -8.88 14.91 -21.13
C ARG A 84 -8.93 13.47 -20.59
N ALA A 85 -9.74 12.62 -21.22
CA ALA A 85 -9.76 11.19 -20.99
C ALA A 85 -9.38 10.45 -22.27
N SER A 86 -8.33 9.62 -22.22
CA SER A 86 -7.90 8.81 -23.35
C SER A 86 -8.27 7.35 -23.10
N ILE A 87 -9.03 6.77 -24.03
CA ILE A 87 -9.47 5.39 -24.00
C ILE A 87 -8.51 4.60 -24.89
N ALA A 88 -7.58 3.88 -24.28
CA ALA A 88 -6.59 3.10 -25.01
C ALA A 88 -6.89 1.60 -24.88
N GLU A 89 -6.79 0.89 -25.99
CA GLU A 89 -6.74 -0.57 -25.97
C GLU A 89 -5.33 -1.02 -25.60
N ARG A 90 -5.24 -2.04 -24.74
CA ARG A 90 -3.97 -2.70 -24.41
C ARG A 90 -4.16 -4.20 -24.51
N GLU A 91 -3.48 -4.80 -25.46
CA GLU A 91 -3.32 -6.25 -25.47
C GLU A 91 -2.24 -6.65 -24.45
N ALA A 92 -2.58 -7.56 -23.56
CA ALA A 92 -1.64 -8.15 -22.62
C ALA A 92 -1.55 -9.65 -22.88
N VAL A 93 -0.41 -10.10 -23.38
CA VAL A 93 -0.14 -11.53 -23.61
C VAL A 93 0.64 -12.07 -22.43
N LYS A 94 0.14 -13.14 -21.82
CA LYS A 94 0.83 -13.89 -20.77
C LYS A 94 1.24 -15.26 -21.30
N ILE A 95 2.50 -15.64 -21.10
CA ILE A 95 2.99 -16.97 -21.42
C ILE A 95 2.49 -17.93 -20.33
N THR A 96 1.54 -18.81 -20.68
CA THR A 96 0.97 -19.82 -19.75
C THR A 96 1.70 -21.15 -19.83
N ASN A 97 2.37 -21.45 -20.95
CA ASN A 97 3.17 -22.67 -21.14
C ASN A 97 4.43 -22.34 -21.96
N ALA A 98 5.54 -22.10 -21.26
CA ALA A 98 6.81 -21.71 -21.88
C ALA A 98 7.43 -22.83 -22.72
N GLU A 99 7.38 -24.07 -22.24
CA GLU A 99 7.90 -25.26 -22.93
C GLU A 99 7.24 -25.46 -24.31
N ARG A 100 5.89 -25.43 -24.34
CA ARG A 100 5.13 -25.55 -25.59
C ARG A 100 5.37 -24.35 -26.51
N LEU A 101 5.43 -23.14 -25.96
CA LEU A 101 5.71 -21.94 -26.75
C LEU A 101 7.11 -21.99 -27.38
N LYS A 102 8.10 -22.53 -26.66
CA LYS A 102 9.46 -22.77 -27.17
C LYS A 102 9.47 -23.79 -28.30
N ALA A 103 8.68 -24.87 -28.19
CA ALA A 103 8.54 -25.85 -29.28
C ALA A 103 7.93 -25.23 -30.55
N VAL A 104 6.99 -24.28 -30.41
CA VAL A 104 6.36 -23.58 -31.54
C VAL A 104 7.28 -22.53 -32.16
N LEU A 105 7.94 -21.71 -31.34
CA LEU A 105 8.78 -20.61 -31.82
C LEU A 105 10.20 -21.05 -32.23
N GLY A 106 10.65 -22.22 -31.77
CA GLY A 106 11.97 -22.75 -32.07
C GLY A 106 13.08 -21.76 -31.69
N PHE A 107 13.95 -21.46 -32.65
CA PHE A 107 15.08 -20.54 -32.45
C PHE A 107 14.65 -19.09 -32.13
N ARG A 108 13.44 -18.68 -32.51
CA ARG A 108 12.95 -17.31 -32.24
C ARG A 108 12.51 -17.09 -30.80
N PHE A 109 12.39 -18.16 -30.00
CA PHE A 109 11.93 -18.03 -28.62
C PHE A 109 12.82 -17.08 -27.80
N THR A 110 14.14 -17.19 -27.92
CA THR A 110 15.10 -16.37 -27.18
C THR A 110 15.19 -14.92 -27.66
N ASP A 111 14.73 -14.63 -28.88
CA ASP A 111 14.63 -13.27 -29.44
C ASP A 111 13.35 -12.56 -28.98
N LEU A 112 12.27 -13.31 -28.79
CA LEU A 112 10.94 -12.76 -28.48
C LEU A 112 10.54 -12.87 -27.00
N VAL A 113 11.24 -13.68 -26.21
CA VAL A 113 10.92 -13.93 -24.80
C VAL A 113 12.12 -13.61 -23.93
N LYS A 114 11.93 -12.67 -23.00
CA LYS A 114 12.89 -12.38 -21.94
C LYS A 114 12.62 -13.27 -20.73
N THR A 115 13.60 -14.04 -20.31
CA THR A 115 13.54 -14.82 -19.07
C THR A 115 14.07 -13.97 -17.92
N GLU A 116 13.25 -13.75 -16.90
CA GLU A 116 13.66 -13.10 -15.65
C GLU A 116 13.54 -14.11 -14.50
N ILE A 117 14.63 -14.27 -13.74
CA ILE A 117 14.66 -15.10 -12.54
C ILE A 117 14.67 -14.14 -11.34
N ALA A 118 13.60 -14.17 -10.56
CA ALA A 118 13.49 -13.40 -9.33
C ALA A 118 13.73 -14.31 -8.13
N TYR A 119 14.87 -14.15 -7.46
CA TYR A 119 15.16 -14.83 -6.20
C TYR A 119 14.43 -14.13 -5.06
N LYS A 120 13.59 -14.88 -4.33
CA LYS A 120 12.91 -14.39 -3.12
C LYS A 120 13.61 -15.03 -1.91
N PRO A 121 14.25 -14.23 -1.03
CA PRO A 121 14.89 -14.78 0.15
C PRO A 121 13.84 -15.37 1.10
N GLU A 122 14.10 -16.55 1.63
CA GLU A 122 13.27 -17.12 2.70
C GLU A 122 13.53 -16.40 4.03
N ALA A 123 12.57 -16.51 4.97
CA ALA A 123 12.66 -15.88 6.28
C ALA A 123 13.99 -16.20 7.00
N LYS A 124 14.44 -17.46 6.92
CA LYS A 124 15.70 -17.90 7.52
C LYS A 124 16.92 -17.17 6.98
N LEU A 125 16.97 -16.87 5.68
CA LEU A 125 18.08 -16.12 5.10
C LEU A 125 18.06 -14.66 5.56
N ILE A 126 16.87 -14.08 5.75
CA ILE A 126 16.70 -12.73 6.29
C ILE A 126 17.16 -12.69 7.76
N GLU A 127 16.81 -13.70 8.56
CA GLU A 127 17.23 -13.83 9.96
C GLU A 127 18.76 -13.94 10.07
N MET A 128 19.38 -14.83 9.29
CA MET A 128 20.85 -14.97 9.24
C MET A 128 21.54 -13.67 8.82
N ALA A 129 20.95 -12.94 7.87
CA ALA A 129 21.47 -11.62 7.48
C ALA A 129 21.26 -10.57 8.58
N ALA A 130 20.29 -10.70 9.47
CA ALA A 130 20.00 -9.74 10.54
C ALA A 130 20.73 -10.06 11.86
N ASP A 131 21.14 -11.30 12.06
CA ASP A 131 21.85 -11.76 13.25
C ASP A 131 23.27 -11.20 13.32
N GLY A 132 23.65 -10.66 14.48
CA GLY A 132 24.98 -10.11 14.74
C GLY A 132 26.00 -11.18 15.15
N ASP A 133 25.52 -12.32 15.63
CA ASP A 133 26.34 -13.42 16.15
C ASP A 133 26.54 -14.53 15.11
N GLU A 134 25.82 -14.46 13.97
CA GLU A 134 25.99 -15.37 12.84
C GLU A 134 27.30 -15.08 12.09
N PRO A 135 28.28 -16.02 12.07
CA PRO A 135 29.60 -15.79 11.45
C PRO A 135 29.52 -15.43 9.96
N MET A 136 28.50 -15.90 9.24
CA MET A 136 28.30 -15.60 7.82
C MET A 136 27.57 -14.27 7.55
N ALA A 137 27.02 -13.62 8.58
CA ALA A 137 26.19 -12.43 8.41
C ALA A 137 26.88 -11.29 7.62
N PRO A 138 28.18 -10.98 7.79
CA PRO A 138 28.85 -9.95 7.00
C PRO A 138 28.81 -10.25 5.49
N SER A 139 29.19 -11.47 5.08
CA SER A 139 29.20 -11.87 3.67
C SER A 139 27.80 -12.01 3.07
N ILE A 140 26.81 -12.39 3.87
CA ILE A 140 25.40 -12.45 3.43
C ILE A 140 24.87 -11.03 3.18
N ARG A 141 25.17 -10.07 4.09
CA ARG A 141 24.75 -8.67 3.95
C ARG A 141 25.36 -7.98 2.74
N GLU A 142 26.59 -8.32 2.35
CA GLU A 142 27.21 -7.79 1.12
C GLU A 142 26.42 -8.14 -0.14
N CYS A 143 25.71 -9.28 -0.13
CA CYS A 143 24.91 -9.77 -1.25
C CYS A 143 23.45 -9.30 -1.22
N LEU A 144 23.00 -8.62 -0.15
CA LEU A 144 21.59 -8.29 0.09
C LEU A 144 21.41 -6.81 0.41
N THR A 145 20.34 -6.21 -0.12
CA THR A 145 19.86 -4.92 0.40
C THR A 145 18.83 -5.19 1.49
N VAL A 146 19.24 -5.04 2.76
CA VAL A 146 18.33 -5.17 3.90
C VAL A 146 17.72 -3.80 4.21
N GLY A 147 16.43 -3.64 3.92
CA GLY A 147 15.65 -2.45 4.25
C GLY A 147 14.48 -2.76 5.16
N LYS A 148 14.16 -1.85 6.09
CA LYS A 148 12.93 -1.90 6.88
C LYS A 148 11.88 -0.99 6.23
N SER A 149 10.66 -1.49 6.06
CA SER A 149 9.51 -0.69 5.64
C SER A 149 8.30 -1.03 6.51
N ALA A 150 7.44 -0.04 6.75
CA ALA A 150 6.18 -0.22 7.44
C ALA A 150 5.05 0.23 6.51
N SER A 151 3.92 -0.48 6.54
CA SER A 151 2.73 -0.13 5.77
C SER A 151 1.48 -0.23 6.65
N VAL A 152 0.53 0.67 6.42
CA VAL A 152 -0.78 0.63 7.06
C VAL A 152 -1.75 -0.03 6.09
N THR A 153 -2.41 -1.09 6.54
CA THR A 153 -3.46 -1.78 5.77
C THR A 153 -4.79 -1.57 6.48
N TRP A 154 -5.80 -1.19 5.71
CA TRP A 154 -7.14 -0.89 6.22
C TRP A 154 -8.10 -2.01 5.87
N ARG A 155 -8.87 -2.48 6.86
CA ARG A 155 -9.94 -3.46 6.70
C ARG A 155 -11.04 -3.12 7.68
N ALA A 156 -12.27 -3.53 7.37
CA ALA A 156 -13.36 -3.41 8.32
C ALA A 156 -13.08 -4.32 9.53
N GLU A 157 -13.23 -3.78 10.72
CA GLU A 157 -13.23 -4.56 11.95
C GLU A 157 -14.53 -5.38 12.05
N LYS A 158 -14.44 -6.59 12.59
CA LYS A 158 -15.58 -7.52 12.68
C LYS A 158 -16.46 -7.27 13.90
#